data_AF-A0A1S2CSY6-F1
#
_entry.id   AF-A0A1S2CSY6-F1
#
_cell.length_a   1.000
_cell.length_b   1.000
_cell.length_c   1.000
_cell.angle_alpha   90.00
_cell.angle_beta   90.00
_cell.angle_gamma   90.00
#
_symmetry.space_group_name_H-M   'P 1'
#
loop_
_entity.id
_entity.type
_entity.pdbx_description
1 polymer ?
#
loop_
_entity_poly.entity_id
_entity_poly.type
_entity_poly.pdbx_seq_one_letter_code
_entity_poly.pdbx_strand_id
1 'polypeptide(L)'
;MIGAYVRDQRNENQDKSKHSADQELDYWRSRVTDQFEKEASVYAESLIGQHGTARVNISVDQDFKLDQVEIDALMKIDETEERLLFGQLGSDEIIKTETS
;
A
#
# COMPACT_ATOMS: atom_id res chain seq x y z
N MET A 1 35.30 -22.99 33.50
CA MET A 1 35.28 -21.90 32.50
C MET A 1 34.11 -22.18 31.54
N ILE A 2 32.88 -21.83 31.92
CA ILE A 2 31.66 -22.08 31.12
C ILE A 2 30.82 -20.80 31.24
N GLY A 3 31.09 -19.81 30.40
CA GLY A 3 30.45 -18.50 30.53
C GLY A 3 30.42 -17.64 29.28
N ALA A 4 31.18 -18.00 28.24
CA ALA A 4 31.26 -17.20 27.01
C ALA A 4 30.29 -17.67 25.90
N TYR A 5 29.97 -18.97 25.80
CA TYR A 5 29.20 -19.50 24.67
C TYR A 5 27.68 -19.26 24.72
N VAL A 6 27.11 -18.93 25.89
CA VAL A 6 25.64 -18.75 26.05
C VAL A 6 25.20 -17.31 25.79
N ARG A 7 26.14 -16.37 25.65
CA ARG A 7 25.82 -14.95 25.42
C ARG A 7 25.68 -14.61 23.93
N ASP A 8 26.51 -15.21 23.07
CA ASP A 8 26.47 -14.97 21.61
C ASP A 8 25.19 -15.52 20.95
N GLN A 9 24.78 -16.74 21.32
CA GLN A 9 23.58 -17.36 20.72
C GLN A 9 22.27 -16.65 21.07
N ARG A 10 22.23 -15.85 22.15
CA ARG A 10 21.04 -15.05 22.47
C ARG A 10 20.90 -13.82 21.58
N ASN A 11 22.01 -13.18 21.22
CA ASN A 11 22.00 -12.03 20.31
C ASN A 11 21.69 -12.47 18.87
N GLU A 12 22.31 -13.55 18.38
CA GLU A 12 22.02 -14.06 17.03
C GLU A 12 20.56 -14.52 16.86
N ASN A 13 19.97 -15.15 17.88
CA ASN A 13 18.58 -15.57 17.84
C ASN A 13 17.61 -14.40 18.00
N GLN A 14 17.96 -13.37 18.78
CA GLN A 14 17.15 -12.15 18.88
C GLN A 14 17.14 -11.37 17.56
N ASP A 15 18.28 -11.20 16.91
CA ASP A 15 18.35 -10.52 15.60
C ASP A 15 17.62 -11.31 14.51
N LYS A 16 17.75 -12.64 14.47
CA LYS A 16 16.99 -13.49 13.55
C LYS A 16 15.49 -13.45 13.82
N SER A 17 15.07 -13.42 15.09
CA SER A 17 13.66 -13.33 15.48
C SER A 17 13.04 -11.97 15.15
N LYS A 18 13.81 -10.88 15.26
CA LYS A 18 13.40 -9.56 14.79
C LYS A 18 13.29 -9.52 13.27
N HIS A 19 14.28 -10.05 12.57
CA HIS A 19 14.26 -10.08 11.11
C HIS A 19 13.07 -10.88 10.54
N SER A 20 12.68 -11.98 11.19
CA SER A 20 11.46 -12.70 10.83
C SER A 20 10.18 -11.95 11.19
N ALA A 21 10.14 -11.26 12.34
CA ALA A 21 8.99 -10.47 12.75
C ALA A 21 8.77 -9.25 11.82
N ASP A 22 9.85 -8.57 11.42
CA ASP A 22 9.79 -7.44 10.49
C ASP A 22 9.30 -7.89 9.10
N GLN A 23 9.76 -9.06 8.61
CA GLN A 23 9.27 -9.64 7.35
C GLN A 23 7.79 -10.02 7.40
N GLU A 24 7.31 -10.58 8.52
CA GLU A 24 5.90 -10.90 8.69
C GLU A 24 5.04 -9.62 8.75
N LEU A 25 5.52 -8.57 9.43
CA LEU A 25 4.83 -7.28 9.49
C LEU A 25 4.70 -6.64 8.09
N ASP A 26 5.76 -6.65 7.29
CA ASP A 26 5.71 -6.13 5.92
C ASP A 26 4.77 -6.95 5.03
N TYR A 27 4.74 -8.28 5.20
CA TYR A 27 3.79 -9.15 4.50
C TYR A 27 2.35 -8.81 4.85
N TRP A 28 2.02 -8.66 6.14
CA TRP A 28 0.68 -8.29 6.58
C TRP A 28 0.31 -6.87 6.14
N ARG A 29 1.26 -5.93 6.16
CA ARG A 29 1.05 -4.56 5.68
C ARG A 29 0.69 -4.54 4.21
N SER A 30 1.48 -5.20 3.36
CA SER A 30 1.17 -5.32 1.93
C SER A 30 -0.21 -5.96 1.74
N ARG A 31 -0.54 -7.03 2.47
CA ARG A 31 -1.83 -7.70 2.32
C ARG A 31 -3.03 -6.83 2.69
N VAL A 32 -2.92 -6.04 3.76
CA VAL A 32 -3.98 -5.11 4.19
C VAL A 32 -4.12 -3.98 3.18
N THR A 33 -2.99 -3.45 2.71
CA THR A 33 -2.92 -2.38 1.70
C THR A 33 -3.60 -2.83 0.42
N ASP A 34 -3.17 -3.98 -0.14
CA ASP A 34 -3.72 -4.56 -1.37
C ASP A 34 -5.24 -4.79 -1.26
N GLN A 35 -5.72 -5.29 -0.12
CA GLN A 35 -7.14 -5.55 0.09
C GLN A 35 -7.93 -4.24 0.14
N PHE A 36 -7.42 -3.23 0.85
CA PHE A 36 -8.06 -1.93 0.93
C PHE A 36 -8.07 -1.24 -0.45
N GLU A 37 -6.95 -1.20 -1.16
CA GLU A 37 -6.85 -0.61 -2.50
C GLU A 37 -7.83 -1.26 -3.47
N LYS A 38 -7.97 -2.60 -3.40
CA LYS A 38 -8.92 -3.33 -4.22
C LYS A 38 -10.37 -2.95 -3.91
N GLU A 39 -10.74 -2.87 -2.64
CA GLU A 39 -12.10 -2.49 -2.23
C GLU A 39 -12.40 -1.03 -2.59
N ALA A 40 -11.45 -0.13 -2.33
CA ALA A 40 -11.57 1.28 -2.64
C ALA A 40 -11.64 1.53 -4.15
N SER A 41 -10.84 0.82 -4.95
CA SER A 41 -10.89 0.89 -6.41
C SER A 41 -12.22 0.39 -6.97
N VAL A 42 -12.75 -0.74 -6.48
CA VAL A 42 -14.08 -1.23 -6.88
C VAL A 42 -15.17 -0.22 -6.53
N TYR A 43 -15.09 0.38 -5.35
CA TYR A 43 -16.02 1.43 -4.95
C TYR A 43 -15.92 2.66 -5.86
N ALA A 44 -14.70 3.14 -6.14
CA ALA A 44 -14.49 4.29 -7.01
C ALA A 44 -14.91 4.01 -8.47
N GLU A 45 -14.63 2.80 -8.98
CA GLU A 45 -15.11 2.33 -10.28
C GLU A 45 -16.64 2.31 -10.34
N SER A 46 -17.31 1.95 -9.24
CA SER A 46 -18.78 1.99 -9.18
C SER A 46 -19.35 3.41 -9.35
N LEU A 47 -18.59 4.44 -8.94
CA LEU A 47 -18.98 5.85 -9.11
C LEU A 47 -18.76 6.35 -10.54
N ILE A 48 -17.68 5.91 -11.20
CA ILE A 48 -17.36 6.29 -12.60
C ILE A 48 -18.24 5.49 -13.59
N GLY A 49 -18.70 4.31 -13.19
CA GLY A 49 -19.52 3.43 -14.02
C GLY A 49 -18.75 2.87 -15.21
N GLN A 50 -19.47 2.51 -16.29
CA GLN A 50 -18.87 1.88 -17.48
C GLN A 50 -18.06 2.84 -18.37
N HIS A 51 -18.01 4.12 -18.00
CA HIS A 51 -17.38 5.17 -18.80
C HIS A 51 -15.89 5.36 -18.50
N GLY A 52 -15.32 4.59 -17.57
CA GLY A 52 -13.95 4.78 -17.15
C GLY A 52 -13.44 3.72 -16.17
N THR A 53 -12.29 4.03 -15.58
CA THR A 53 -11.61 3.22 -14.58
C THR A 53 -11.17 4.14 -13.45
N ALA A 54 -11.28 3.68 -12.21
CA ALA A 54 -10.74 4.38 -11.05
C ALA A 54 -9.65 3.52 -10.42
N ARG A 55 -8.61 4.16 -9.89
CA ARG A 55 -7.59 3.52 -9.07
C ARG A 55 -7.44 4.29 -7.79
N VAL A 56 -7.37 3.56 -6.68
CA VAL A 56 -6.99 4.10 -5.38
C VAL A 56 -5.72 3.40 -4.95
N ASN A 57 -4.66 4.16 -4.70
CA ASN A 57 -3.44 3.68 -4.07
C ASN A 57 -3.35 4.26 -2.66
N ILE A 58 -2.88 3.46 -1.72
CA ILE A 58 -2.58 3.92 -0.37
C ILE A 58 -1.19 3.45 0.05
N SER A 59 -0.49 4.31 0.79
CA SER A 59 0.75 3.93 1.47
C SER A 59 0.52 4.01 2.96
N VAL A 60 0.99 2.99 3.67
CA VAL A 60 0.94 2.90 5.13
C VAL A 60 2.35 2.80 5.69
N ASP A 61 2.60 3.50 6.79
CA ASP A 61 3.88 3.55 7.48
C ASP A 61 4.14 2.30 8.35
N GLN A 62 5.24 2.33 9.11
CA GLN A 62 5.65 1.22 9.97
C GLN A 62 4.61 0.86 11.05
N ASP A 63 3.79 1.81 11.47
CA ASP A 63 2.76 1.69 12.50
C ASP A 63 1.36 1.40 11.92
N PHE A 64 1.25 1.05 10.63
CA PHE A 64 -0.02 0.94 9.90
C PHE A 64 -0.82 2.25 9.85
N LYS A 65 -0.16 3.40 10.01
CA LYS A 65 -0.78 4.70 9.81
C LYS A 65 -0.73 5.05 8.34
N LEU A 66 -1.76 5.76 7.90
CA LEU A 66 -1.91 6.14 6.52
C LEU A 66 -0.95 7.32 6.22
N ASP A 67 -0.03 7.12 5.29
CA ASP A 67 1.04 8.06 4.93
C ASP A 67 0.71 8.81 3.64
N GLN A 68 0.12 8.10 2.67
CA GLN A 68 -0.31 8.69 1.40
C GLN A 68 -1.60 8.06 0.90
N VAL A 69 -2.46 8.89 0.29
CA VAL A 69 -3.59 8.45 -0.52
C VAL A 69 -3.42 9.04 -1.91
N GLU A 70 -3.60 8.24 -2.95
CA GLU A 70 -3.68 8.69 -4.32
C GLU A 70 -4.96 8.13 -4.95
N ILE A 71 -5.69 8.98 -5.67
CA ILE A 71 -6.89 8.61 -6.40
C ILE A 71 -6.72 9.08 -7.83
N ASP A 72 -6.80 8.15 -8.76
CA ASP A 72 -6.80 8.38 -10.20
C ASP A 72 -8.14 7.96 -10.81
N ALA A 73 -8.65 8.80 -11.70
CA ALA A 73 -9.85 8.55 -12.49
C ALA A 73 -9.51 8.71 -13.97
N LEU A 74 -9.73 7.67 -14.76
CA LEU A 74 -9.60 7.68 -16.21
C LEU A 74 -10.99 7.57 -16.83
N MET A 75 -11.36 8.50 -17.69
CA MET A 75 -12.67 8.55 -18.33
C MET A 75 -12.53 8.59 -19.85
N LYS A 76 -13.34 7.79 -20.54
CA LYS A 76 -13.43 7.76 -22.00
C LYS A 76 -14.23 8.98 -22.46
N ILE A 77 -13.66 9.72 -23.41
CA ILE A 77 -14.30 10.90 -24.02
C ILE A 77 -14.90 10.50 -25.37
N ASP A 78 -14.17 9.73 -26.16
CA ASP A 78 -14.59 9.21 -27.47
C ASP A 78 -13.89 7.88 -27.76
N GLU A 79 -14.57 6.93 -28.40
CA GLU A 79 -14.06 5.58 -28.67
C GLU A 79 -14.50 5.12 -30.07
N THR A 80 -13.52 4.74 -30.88
CA THR A 80 -13.69 4.14 -32.21
C THR A 80 -12.83 2.88 -32.31
N GLU A 81 -13.03 2.04 -33.33
CA GLU A 81 -12.24 0.81 -33.49
C GLU A 81 -10.72 1.03 -33.58
N GLU A 82 -10.29 2.21 -34.03
CA GLU A 82 -8.86 2.54 -34.22
C GLU A 82 -8.31 3.51 -33.16
N ARG A 83 -9.17 4.15 -32.36
CA ARG A 83 -8.77 5.26 -31.47
C ARG A 83 -9.60 5.32 -30.21
N LEU A 84 -8.93 5.57 -29.09
CA LEU A 84 -9.52 5.90 -27.81
C LEU A 84 -9.03 7.28 -27.37
N LEU A 85 -9.96 8.22 -27.19
CA LEU A 85 -9.70 9.50 -26.54
C LEU A 85 -10.15 9.41 -25.09
N PHE A 86 -9.26 9.71 -24.15
CA PHE A 86 -9.54 9.66 -22.72
C PHE A 86 -8.96 10.87 -22.00
N GLY A 87 -9.57 11.21 -20.87
CA GLY A 87 -9.02 12.14 -19.89
C GLY A 87 -8.65 11.38 -18.62
N GLN A 88 -7.52 11.76 -18.01
CA GLN A 88 -7.14 11.29 -16.68
C GLN A 88 -7.09 12.47 -15.73
N LEU A 89 -7.66 12.28 -14.54
CA LEU A 89 -7.65 13.23 -13.43
C LEU A 89 -7.15 12.47 -12.21
N GLY A 90 -6.17 13.04 -11.51
CA GLY A 90 -5.58 12.43 -10.32
C GLY A 90 -5.44 13.45 -9.21
N SER A 91 -5.50 12.97 -7.98
CA SER A 91 -5.15 13.73 -6.78
C SER A 91 -4.39 12.85 -5.81
N ASP A 92 -3.28 13.36 -5.29
CA ASP A 92 -2.52 12.75 -4.22
C ASP A 92 -2.57 13.64 -2.96
N GLU A 93 -2.64 13.00 -1.80
CA GLU A 93 -2.54 13.66 -0.51
C GLU A 93 -1.52 12.93 0.36
N ILE A 94 -0.49 13.67 0.77
CA ILE A 94 0.53 13.20 1.72
C ILE A 94 0.05 13.58 3.12
N ILE A 95 -0.24 12.57 3.94
CA ILE A 95 -0.68 12.73 5.31
C ILE A 95 0.55 12.85 6.20
N LYS A 96 0.91 14.09 6.53
CA LYS A 96 1.95 14.33 7.53
C LYS A 96 1.45 13.87 8.89
N THR A 97 1.88 12.69 9.31
CA THR A 97 1.69 12.23 10.68
C THR A 97 2.68 13.00 11.56
N GLU A 98 2.25 14.14 12.13
CA GLU A 98 3.04 14.83 13.15
C GLU A 98 3.26 13.88 14.33
N THR A 99 4.52 13.46 14.50
CA THR A 99 4.97 12.68 15.64
C THR A 99 4.96 13.63 16.84
N SER A 100 3.95 13.51 17.71
CA SER A 100 3.94 14.17 19.02
C SER A 100 4.64 13.32 20.08
#